data_AF-A0A956EXT4-F1
#
_entry.id   AF-A0A956EXT4-F1
#
_cell.length_a   1.000
_cell.length_b   1.000
_cell.length_c   1.000
_cell.angle_alpha   90.00
_cell.angle_beta   90.00
_cell.angle_gamma   90.00
#
_symmetry.space_group_name_H-M   'P 1'
#
loop_
_entity.id
_entity.type
_entity.pdbx_description
1 polymer ?
#
loop_
_entity_poly.entity_id
_entity_poly.type
_entity_poly.pdbx_seq_one_letter_code
_entity_poly.pdbx_strand_id
1 'polypeptide(L)'
;FMAWLSDDEESPASRMTKHDERYVLLDSTVVADSWAELTDGMLSAKINVQEDGVALAFGHAWTGTNADGTAGAATCGNWTDGTVNTKGLQGDLAATDAQWTEQGSLGCFTKNRLICLEQ
;
A
#
# COMPACT_ATOMS: atom_id res chain seq x y z
N PHE A 1 -12.74 -1.68 -6.76
CA PHE A 1 -11.47 -1.91 -6.06
C PHE A 1 -10.30 -1.66 -6.97
N MET A 2 -9.26 -1.01 -6.45
CA MET A 2 -8.06 -0.62 -7.17
C MET A 2 -6.85 -0.78 -6.23
N ALA A 3 -5.75 -1.35 -6.72
CA ALA A 3 -4.58 -1.59 -5.88
C ALA A 3 -3.90 -0.27 -5.46
N TRP A 4 -3.45 -0.15 -4.22
CA TRP A 4 -2.49 0.86 -3.78
C TRP A 4 -1.11 0.47 -4.30
N LEU A 5 -0.83 0.87 -5.55
CA LEU A 5 0.34 0.42 -6.28
C LEU A 5 0.78 1.50 -7.28
N SER A 6 2.06 1.83 -7.36
CA SER A 6 2.59 2.70 -8.42
C SER A 6 3.49 1.93 -9.37
N ASP A 7 3.56 2.40 -10.60
CA ASP A 7 4.55 2.06 -11.60
C ASP A 7 5.23 3.34 -12.12
N ASP A 8 5.96 3.26 -13.23
CA ASP A 8 6.66 4.42 -13.81
C ASP A 8 5.70 5.45 -14.47
N GLU A 9 4.42 5.12 -14.70
CA GLU A 9 3.45 5.96 -15.39
C GLU A 9 2.38 6.51 -14.44
N GLU A 10 1.89 5.68 -13.51
CA GLU A 10 0.80 6.04 -12.61
C GLU A 10 1.09 5.71 -11.14
N SER A 11 0.39 6.42 -10.26
CA SER A 11 0.45 6.26 -8.80
C SER A 11 -0.95 6.41 -8.20
N PRO A 12 -1.19 5.94 -6.96
CA PRO A 12 -2.43 6.24 -6.24
C PRO A 12 -2.82 7.71 -6.31
N ALA A 13 -1.87 8.63 -6.12
CA ALA A 13 -2.13 10.07 -6.19
C ALA A 13 -2.63 10.55 -7.57
N SER A 14 -2.21 9.91 -8.67
CA SER A 14 -2.61 10.31 -10.03
C SER A 14 -3.88 9.63 -10.53
N ARG A 15 -4.16 8.39 -10.11
CA ARG A 15 -5.24 7.56 -10.71
C ARG A 15 -6.40 7.20 -9.80
N MET A 16 -6.26 7.35 -8.48
CA MET A 16 -7.35 7.01 -7.55
C MET A 16 -8.28 8.20 -7.29
N THR A 17 -9.56 7.89 -7.11
CA THR A 17 -10.54 8.81 -6.51
C THR A 17 -10.13 9.08 -5.06
N LYS A 18 -10.02 10.36 -4.72
CA LYS A 18 -9.68 10.84 -3.37
C LYS A 18 -10.98 11.04 -2.62
N HIS A 19 -11.40 10.04 -1.87
CA HIS A 19 -12.62 10.11 -1.07
C HIS A 19 -12.39 10.99 0.15
N ASP A 20 -13.37 11.83 0.45
CA ASP A 20 -13.42 12.60 1.69
C ASP A 20 -14.06 11.77 2.83
N GLU A 21 -14.62 10.60 2.50
CA GLU A 21 -15.08 9.62 3.47
C GLU A 21 -13.94 8.75 4.05
N ARG A 22 -14.29 8.04 5.13
CA ARG A 22 -13.38 7.19 5.89
C ARG A 22 -12.94 5.96 5.09
N TYR A 23 -11.65 5.68 5.16
CA TYR A 23 -11.07 4.41 4.72
C TYR A 23 -11.16 3.40 5.86
N VAL A 24 -11.95 2.35 5.65
CA VAL A 24 -12.26 1.34 6.68
C VAL A 24 -11.86 -0.06 6.25
N LEU A 25 -11.40 -0.87 7.21
CA LEU A 25 -11.20 -2.31 7.02
C LEU A 25 -12.55 -3.06 7.04
N LEU A 26 -12.54 -4.31 6.59
CA LEU A 26 -13.74 -5.16 6.57
C LEU A 26 -14.31 -5.45 7.98
N ASP A 27 -13.50 -5.28 9.04
CA ASP A 27 -13.94 -5.39 10.43
C ASP A 27 -14.44 -4.06 11.02
N SER A 28 -14.66 -3.05 10.18
CA SER A 28 -15.08 -1.68 10.53
C SER A 28 -14.02 -0.84 11.26
N THR A 29 -12.77 -1.28 11.35
CA THR A 29 -11.67 -0.47 11.86
C THR A 29 -11.39 0.70 10.91
N VAL A 30 -11.32 1.93 11.44
CA VAL A 30 -10.97 3.13 10.67
C VAL A 30 -9.46 3.22 10.52
N VAL A 31 -8.99 3.31 9.28
CA VAL A 31 -7.56 3.47 8.93
C VAL A 31 -7.20 4.94 8.75
N ALA A 32 -8.09 5.71 8.12
CA ALA A 32 -7.94 7.15 7.90
C ALA A 32 -9.35 7.77 7.74
N ASP A 33 -9.56 8.99 8.23
CA ASP A 33 -10.86 9.64 8.11
C ASP A 33 -11.08 10.31 6.74
N SER A 34 -10.02 10.47 5.93
CA SER A 34 -10.07 11.03 4.58
C SER A 34 -8.82 10.63 3.75
N TRP A 35 -8.79 10.96 2.46
CA TRP A 35 -7.59 10.79 1.64
C TRP A 35 -6.38 11.56 2.19
N ALA A 36 -6.62 12.76 2.74
CA ALA A 36 -5.55 13.58 3.31
C ALA A 36 -4.86 12.87 4.48
N GLU A 37 -5.62 12.22 5.35
CA GLU A 37 -5.07 11.41 6.46
C GLU A 37 -4.48 10.08 6.00
N LEU A 38 -5.01 9.48 4.92
CA LEU A 38 -4.40 8.29 4.34
C LEU A 38 -2.99 8.58 3.82
N THR A 39 -2.72 9.84 3.44
CA THR A 39 -1.49 10.27 2.75
C THR A 39 -0.63 11.25 3.55
N ASP A 40 -0.90 11.49 4.82
CA ASP A 40 -0.11 12.39 5.67
C ASP A 40 1.11 11.73 6.34
N GLY A 41 1.25 10.40 6.16
CA GLY A 41 2.31 9.59 6.75
C GLY A 41 1.95 8.94 8.08
N MET A 42 0.71 9.05 8.57
CA MET A 42 0.25 8.45 9.81
C MET A 42 -1.18 7.92 9.72
N LEU A 43 -1.33 6.59 9.76
CA LEU A 43 -2.62 5.92 9.82
C LEU A 43 -3.16 5.86 11.27
N SER A 44 -4.48 5.94 11.40
CA SER A 44 -5.19 5.71 12.67
C SER A 44 -5.12 4.24 13.11
N ALA A 45 -4.99 3.32 12.15
CA ALA A 45 -4.84 1.89 12.39
C ALA A 45 -4.05 1.21 11.27
N LYS A 46 -3.43 0.06 11.59
CA LYS A 46 -2.70 -0.76 10.62
C LYS A 46 -3.62 -1.41 9.59
N ILE A 47 -3.13 -1.65 8.39
CA ILE A 47 -3.90 -2.30 7.31
C ILE A 47 -3.64 -3.82 7.32
N ASN A 48 -4.17 -4.50 8.34
CA ASN A 48 -3.84 -5.90 8.59
C ASN A 48 -5.02 -6.88 8.42
N VAL A 49 -6.10 -6.50 7.73
CA VAL A 49 -7.26 -7.37 7.50
C VAL A 49 -7.28 -7.83 6.05
N GLN A 50 -7.38 -9.15 5.85
CA GLN A 50 -7.45 -9.77 4.52
C GLN A 50 -8.86 -9.70 3.93
N GLU A 51 -8.99 -10.06 2.65
CA GLU A 51 -10.26 -10.06 1.91
C GLU A 51 -11.31 -11.02 2.46
N ASP A 52 -10.90 -12.03 3.22
CA ASP A 52 -11.77 -12.98 3.93
C ASP A 52 -12.15 -12.50 5.34
N GLY A 53 -11.72 -11.30 5.74
CA GLY A 53 -11.96 -10.71 7.05
C GLY A 53 -10.98 -11.18 8.14
N VAL A 54 -9.98 -12.01 7.82
CA VAL A 54 -9.01 -12.50 8.80
C VAL A 54 -7.91 -11.47 9.03
N ALA A 55 -7.70 -11.11 10.30
CA ALA A 55 -6.61 -10.24 10.72
C ALA A 55 -5.25 -10.94 10.73
N LEU A 56 -4.22 -10.26 10.24
CA LEU A 56 -2.83 -10.68 10.20
C LEU A 56 -2.04 -10.09 11.37
N ALA A 57 -1.14 -10.89 11.95
CA ALA A 57 -0.21 -10.40 12.96
C ALA A 57 0.95 -9.59 12.34
N PHE A 58 1.41 -10.00 11.16
CA PHE A 58 2.51 -9.41 10.41
C PHE A 58 2.33 -9.69 8.91
N GLY A 59 2.99 -8.92 8.06
CA GLY A 59 3.02 -9.15 6.62
C GLY A 59 3.45 -7.91 5.85
N HIS A 60 3.79 -8.09 4.58
CA HIS A 60 4.15 -7.00 3.69
C HIS A 60 3.26 -6.97 2.46
N ALA A 61 3.08 -5.78 1.90
CA ALA A 61 2.42 -5.58 0.62
C ALA A 61 3.34 -4.85 -0.34
N TRP A 62 3.30 -5.24 -1.61
CA TRP A 62 3.91 -4.45 -2.68
C TRP A 62 3.15 -3.14 -2.85
N THR A 63 3.89 -2.04 -2.94
CA THR A 63 3.31 -0.70 -3.07
C THR A 63 3.97 0.05 -4.21
N GLY A 64 5.30 0.11 -4.29
CA GLY A 64 5.93 1.05 -5.22
C GLY A 64 5.54 2.50 -4.95
N THR A 65 4.96 2.83 -3.79
CA THR A 65 4.31 4.12 -3.53
C THR A 65 4.87 4.72 -2.24
N ASN A 66 5.09 6.03 -2.24
CA ASN A 66 5.47 6.79 -1.04
C ASN A 66 4.24 7.07 -0.16
N ALA A 67 4.48 7.52 1.08
CA ALA A 67 3.39 7.83 2.02
C ALA A 67 2.40 8.88 1.49
N ASP A 68 2.85 9.82 0.68
CA ASP A 68 2.01 10.87 0.06
C ASP A 68 1.19 10.38 -1.15
N GLY A 69 1.25 9.08 -1.46
CA GLY A 69 0.57 8.47 -2.60
C GLY A 69 1.27 8.62 -3.95
N THR A 70 2.44 9.27 -3.99
CA THR A 70 3.25 9.40 -5.22
C THR A 70 4.06 8.15 -5.50
N ALA A 71 4.57 8.01 -6.73
CA ALA A 71 5.41 6.89 -7.11
C ALA A 71 6.72 6.87 -6.32
N GLY A 72 7.02 5.71 -5.73
CA GLY A 72 8.29 5.40 -5.09
C GLY A 72 9.34 4.90 -6.09
N ALA A 73 10.58 4.77 -5.62
CA ALA A 73 11.74 4.53 -6.48
C ALA A 73 11.87 3.09 -7.05
N ALA A 74 11.02 2.14 -6.62
CA ALA A 74 11.18 0.72 -6.96
C ALA A 74 9.82 0.05 -7.20
N THR A 75 9.60 -0.44 -8.43
CA THR A 75 8.30 -0.94 -8.91
C THR A 75 8.40 -2.34 -9.52
N CYS A 76 9.49 -3.08 -9.29
CA CYS A 76 9.71 -4.37 -9.94
C CYS A 76 9.69 -4.31 -11.48
N GLY A 77 10.25 -3.25 -12.05
CA GLY A 77 10.21 -3.02 -13.51
C GLY A 77 8.77 -2.95 -14.00
N ASN A 78 7.97 -2.06 -13.42
CA ASN A 78 6.53 -1.94 -13.69
C ASN A 78 5.77 -3.24 -13.43
N TRP A 79 6.16 -3.94 -12.38
CA TRP A 79 5.57 -5.20 -11.91
C TRP A 79 5.64 -6.34 -12.95
N THR A 80 6.61 -6.26 -13.88
CA THR A 80 6.84 -7.29 -14.91
C THR A 80 8.09 -8.13 -14.67
N ASP A 81 8.96 -7.74 -13.73
CA ASP A 81 10.20 -8.43 -13.40
C ASP A 81 10.12 -9.08 -12.01
N GLY A 82 10.05 -10.42 -11.98
CA GLY A 82 10.04 -11.23 -10.77
C GLY A 82 11.40 -11.77 -10.33
N THR A 83 12.52 -11.18 -10.77
CA THR A 83 13.87 -11.68 -10.46
C THR A 83 14.38 -11.19 -9.10
N VAL A 84 15.47 -11.80 -8.63
CA VAL A 84 16.12 -11.44 -7.36
C VAL A 84 16.86 -10.09 -7.38
N ASN A 85 17.30 -9.67 -8.57
CA ASN A 85 18.13 -8.49 -8.76
C ASN A 85 17.30 -7.21 -8.88
N THR A 86 16.08 -7.31 -9.42
CA THR A 86 15.15 -6.19 -9.49
C THR A 86 14.44 -6.02 -8.15
N LYS A 87 14.21 -4.76 -7.77
CA LYS A 87 13.62 -4.40 -6.47
C LYS A 87 12.24 -3.78 -6.65
N GLY A 88 11.38 -4.04 -5.67
CA GLY A 88 10.09 -3.35 -5.48
C GLY A 88 10.06 -2.73 -4.10
N LEU A 89 9.43 -1.57 -3.95
CA LEU A 89 9.12 -0.97 -2.66
C LEU A 89 7.91 -1.68 -2.06
N GLN A 90 8.01 -2.00 -0.77
CA GLN A 90 6.94 -2.61 0.00
C GLN A 90 6.60 -1.79 1.24
N GLY A 91 5.39 -2.00 1.73
CA GLY A 91 4.91 -1.54 3.02
C GLY A 91 4.82 -2.68 4.05
N ASP A 92 4.85 -2.32 5.34
CA ASP A 92 4.58 -3.22 6.46
C ASP A 92 3.12 -3.10 6.91
N LEU A 93 2.36 -4.18 6.78
CA LEU A 93 0.93 -4.23 7.13
C LEU A 93 0.67 -4.11 8.64
N ALA A 94 1.71 -4.18 9.48
CA ALA A 94 1.62 -3.94 10.92
C ALA A 94 1.98 -2.49 11.32
N ALA A 95 2.51 -1.68 10.40
CA ALA A 95 2.90 -0.30 10.66
C ALA A 95 1.70 0.66 10.55
N THR A 96 1.81 1.77 11.29
CA THR A 96 0.87 2.91 11.23
C THR A 96 1.54 4.20 10.82
N ASP A 97 2.87 4.26 10.80
CA ASP A 97 3.60 5.39 10.20
C ASP A 97 3.83 5.12 8.71
N ALA A 98 4.55 6.01 8.02
CA ALA A 98 4.88 5.92 6.60
C ALA A 98 5.38 4.54 6.15
N GLN A 99 5.98 3.74 7.04
CA GLN A 99 6.41 2.37 6.72
C GLN A 99 5.26 1.46 6.30
N TRP A 100 3.99 1.81 6.54
CA TRP A 100 2.83 1.06 6.03
C TRP A 100 2.85 0.93 4.50
N THR A 101 3.51 1.87 3.80
CA THR A 101 3.64 1.86 2.35
C THR A 101 5.07 1.94 1.84
N GLU A 102 5.98 2.60 2.57
CA GLU A 102 7.36 2.85 2.13
C GLU A 102 8.42 2.32 3.12
N GLN A 103 8.24 1.08 3.59
CA GLN A 103 9.14 0.47 4.58
C GLN A 103 10.55 0.21 4.02
N GLY A 104 10.66 -0.21 2.77
CA GLY A 104 11.92 -0.57 2.13
C GLY A 104 11.73 -1.46 0.92
N SER A 105 12.81 -1.80 0.22
CA SER A 105 12.74 -2.56 -1.02
C SER A 105 13.23 -3.99 -0.90
N LEU A 106 12.47 -4.93 -1.45
CA LEU A 106 12.82 -6.36 -1.52
C LEU A 106 13.02 -6.81 -2.97
N GLY A 107 13.70 -7.95 -3.14
CA GLY A 107 13.83 -8.59 -4.45
C GLY A 107 12.47 -9.09 -4.94
N CYS A 108 12.14 -8.80 -6.20
CA CYS A 108 10.81 -9.04 -6.78
C CYS A 108 10.41 -10.51 -6.92
N PHE A 109 11.35 -11.43 -6.72
CA PHE A 109 11.05 -12.86 -6.55
C PHE A 109 10.25 -13.18 -5.27
N THR A 110 10.19 -12.24 -4.32
CA THR A 110 9.47 -12.38 -3.06
C THR A 110 7.96 -12.28 -3.28
N LYS A 111 7.20 -13.19 -2.65
CA LYS A 111 5.73 -13.12 -2.66
C LYS A 111 5.24 -12.20 -1.55
N ASN A 112 4.71 -11.05 -1.92
CA ASN A 112 4.02 -10.13 -1.03
C ASN A 112 2.55 -9.97 -1.41
N ARG A 113 1.79 -9.34 -0.52
CA ARG A 113 0.37 -9.06 -0.69
C ARG A 113 0.16 -7.80 -1.53
N LEU A 114 -1.10 -7.51 -1.82
CA LEU A 114 -1.53 -6.22 -2.35
C LEU A 114 -2.58 -5.63 -1.41
N ILE A 115 -2.61 -4.31 -1.33
CA ILE A 115 -3.67 -3.56 -0.67
C ILE A 115 -4.60 -3.03 -1.77
N CYS A 116 -5.90 -3.24 -1.65
CA CYS A 116 -6.90 -2.79 -2.63
C CYS A 116 -7.91 -1.86 -1.96
N LEU A 117 -8.08 -0.65 -2.51
CA LEU A 117 -9.03 0.34 -2.01
C LEU A 117 -10.29 0.32 -2.88
N GLU A 118 -11.45 0.55 -2.26
CA GLU A 118 -12.68 0.84 -2.99
C GLU A 118 -12.55 2.17 -3.75
N GLN A 119 -13.27 2.31 -4.87
CA GLN A 119 -13.24 3.50 -5.73
C GLN A 119 -14.65 3.97 -5.98
#